data_AF-A0A0D3JGR7-F1
#
_entry.id   AF-A0A0D3JGR7-F1
#
_cell.length_a   1.000
_cell.length_b   1.000
_cell.length_c   1.000
_cell.angle_alpha   90.00
_cell.angle_beta   90.00
_cell.angle_gamma   90.00
#
_symmetry.space_group_name_H-M   'P 1'
#
loop_
_entity.id
_entity.type
_entity.pdbx_description
1 polymer ?
#
loop_
_entity_poly.entity_id
_entity_poly.type
_entity_poly.pdbx_seq_one_letter_code
_entity_poly.pdbx_strand_id
1 'polypeptide(L)'
;MRAGEEYGSDSLVDDCTKAGGRRPPLLPSAFAAELEKKSFTNGKDDKPLVKRLYEAAFKEQFGKATNLDYARLGWGDAEAAQLAEVLASGAAPRLERLGLSFNKIGDEGWTALAAALGKEGAAPRLETLYLVANKIGDEGCKALAAA
;
A
#
# COMPACT_ATOMS: atom_id res chain seq x y z
N MET A 1 17.88 -22.75 5.75
CA MET A 1 19.32 -22.52 5.53
C MET A 1 19.62 -22.54 4.04
N ARG A 2 19.80 -21.39 3.41
CA ARG A 2 20.59 -21.26 2.18
C ARG A 2 21.83 -20.45 2.58
N ALA A 3 23.01 -20.90 2.17
CA ALA A 3 24.30 -20.25 2.43
C ALA A 3 24.82 -20.20 3.89
N GLY A 4 24.33 -21.04 4.81
CA GLY A 4 24.92 -21.16 6.15
C GLY A 4 24.62 -19.99 7.11
N GLU A 5 23.74 -19.06 6.73
CA GLU A 5 23.24 -18.03 7.65
C GLU A 5 22.03 -18.55 8.44
N GLU A 6 22.06 -18.29 9.75
CA GLU A 6 20.96 -18.57 10.67
C GLU A 6 19.86 -17.52 10.44
N TYR A 7 18.71 -17.95 9.93
CA TYR A 7 17.58 -17.06 9.70
C TYR A 7 16.81 -16.85 11.01
N GLY A 8 16.99 -15.69 11.62
CA GLY A 8 16.11 -15.20 12.67
C GLY A 8 14.78 -14.69 12.09
N SER A 9 13.77 -14.49 12.95
CA SER A 9 12.52 -13.82 12.54
C SER A 9 12.79 -12.46 11.89
N ASP A 10 13.77 -11.73 12.44
CA ASP A 10 14.08 -10.37 12.03
C ASP A 10 14.79 -10.35 10.66
N SER A 11 15.64 -11.33 10.37
CA SER A 11 16.31 -11.41 9.06
C SER A 11 15.34 -11.80 7.94
N LEU A 12 14.33 -12.63 8.24
CA LEU A 12 13.26 -12.95 7.29
C LEU A 12 12.36 -11.73 7.01
N VAL A 13 12.06 -10.94 8.04
CA VAL A 13 11.32 -9.67 7.89
C VAL A 13 12.13 -8.67 7.08
N ASP A 14 13.43 -8.53 7.35
CA ASP A 14 14.32 -7.66 6.59
C ASP A 14 14.39 -8.07 5.11
N ASP A 15 14.47 -9.36 4.81
CA ASP A 15 14.43 -9.85 3.42
C ASP A 15 13.09 -9.58 2.73
N CYS A 16 11.99 -9.60 3.48
CA CYS A 16 10.66 -9.25 2.97
C CYS A 16 10.41 -7.73 2.86
N THR A 17 11.28 -6.90 3.41
CA THR A 17 11.12 -5.43 3.49
C THR A 17 12.24 -4.63 2.79
N LYS A 18 13.34 -5.29 2.39
CA LYS A 18 14.39 -4.71 1.53
C LYS A 18 13.80 -4.20 0.21
N ALA A 19 14.27 -3.05 -0.25
CA ALA A 19 13.89 -2.40 -1.51
C ALA A 19 12.38 -2.12 -1.71
N GLY A 20 11.68 -1.72 -0.64
CA GLY A 20 10.24 -1.38 -0.69
C GLY A 20 9.32 -2.55 -0.38
N GLY A 21 9.87 -3.71 -0.05
CA GLY A 21 9.18 -4.81 0.60
C GLY A 21 7.88 -5.27 -0.05
N ARG A 22 6.97 -5.79 0.79
CA ARG A 22 5.56 -5.99 0.42
C ARG A 22 4.96 -4.65 0.00
N ARG A 23 4.83 -4.45 -1.30
CA ARG A 23 4.20 -3.26 -1.89
C ARG A 23 2.73 -3.15 -1.47
N PRO A 24 2.14 -1.94 -1.49
CA PRO A 24 0.71 -1.79 -1.34
C PRO A 24 -0.02 -2.67 -2.38
N PRO A 25 -1.24 -3.13 -2.10
CA PRO A 25 -2.09 -3.70 -3.15
C PRO A 25 -2.29 -2.69 -4.28
N LEU A 26 -2.34 -3.16 -5.52
CA LEU A 26 -2.67 -2.36 -6.69
C LEU A 26 -4.18 -2.24 -6.81
N LEU A 27 -4.65 -1.17 -7.46
CA LEU A 27 -6.02 -1.16 -7.96
C LEU A 27 -6.23 -2.37 -8.90
N PRO A 28 -7.43 -3.00 -8.93
CA PRO A 28 -7.68 -4.15 -9.79
C PRO A 28 -7.34 -3.90 -11.28
N SER A 29 -7.54 -2.68 -11.77
CA SER A 29 -7.15 -2.27 -13.13
C SER A 29 -5.63 -2.26 -13.33
N ALA A 30 -4.87 -1.68 -12.41
CA ALA A 30 -3.41 -1.64 -12.45
C ALA A 30 -2.82 -3.05 -12.31
N PHE A 31 -3.37 -3.88 -11.41
CA PHE A 31 -3.00 -5.28 -11.29
C PHE A 31 -3.25 -6.04 -12.60
N ALA A 32 -4.40 -5.83 -13.25
CA ALA A 32 -4.73 -6.48 -14.51
C ALA A 32 -3.73 -6.09 -15.63
N ALA A 33 -3.26 -4.84 -15.67
CA ALA A 33 -2.24 -4.39 -16.61
C ALA A 33 -0.87 -5.03 -16.34
N GLU A 34 -0.48 -5.15 -15.06
CA GLU A 34 0.75 -5.86 -14.68
C GLU A 34 0.68 -7.36 -15.00
N LEU A 35 -0.48 -7.98 -14.82
CA LEU A 35 -0.69 -9.39 -15.13
C LEU A 35 -0.50 -9.70 -16.63
N GLU A 36 -0.77 -8.73 -17.52
CA GLU A 36 -0.54 -8.94 -18.95
C GLU A 36 0.92 -9.15 -19.31
N LYS A 37 1.83 -8.52 -18.54
CA LYS A 37 3.28 -8.65 -18.70
C LYS A 37 3.84 -9.96 -18.12
N LYS A 38 3.01 -10.77 -17.45
CA LYS A 38 3.41 -12.03 -16.82
C LYS A 38 3.07 -13.24 -17.71
N SER A 39 3.96 -14.22 -17.71
CA SER A 39 3.76 -15.50 -18.38
C SER A 39 3.13 -16.52 -17.43
N PHE A 40 2.14 -17.24 -17.92
CA PHE A 40 1.45 -18.32 -17.21
C PHE A 40 1.56 -19.61 -18.02
N THR A 41 1.51 -20.75 -17.34
CA THR A 41 1.52 -22.08 -17.97
C THR A 41 0.30 -22.29 -18.88
N ASN A 42 -0.88 -21.78 -18.50
CA ASN A 42 -2.06 -21.71 -19.36
C ASN A 42 -2.61 -20.26 -19.39
N GLY A 43 -1.92 -19.37 -20.10
CA GLY A 43 -2.27 -17.94 -20.12
C GLY A 43 -3.68 -17.59 -20.60
N LYS A 44 -4.38 -18.47 -21.34
CA LYS A 44 -5.74 -18.23 -21.82
C LYS A 44 -6.77 -18.32 -20.67
N ASP A 45 -6.59 -19.26 -19.76
CA ASP A 45 -7.54 -19.54 -18.68
C ASP A 45 -7.05 -19.00 -17.32
N ASP A 46 -5.74 -19.00 -17.07
CA ASP A 46 -5.15 -18.57 -15.80
C ASP A 46 -5.29 -17.06 -15.59
N LYS A 47 -5.02 -16.24 -16.62
CA LYS A 47 -5.06 -14.78 -16.49
C LYS A 47 -6.46 -14.27 -16.12
N PRO A 48 -7.55 -14.68 -16.81
CA PRO A 48 -8.91 -14.28 -16.41
C PRO A 48 -9.27 -14.73 -15.00
N LEU A 49 -8.87 -15.94 -14.59
CA LEU A 49 -9.13 -16.46 -13.25
C LEU A 49 -8.41 -15.61 -12.19
N VAL A 50 -7.12 -15.34 -12.38
CA VAL A 50 -6.31 -14.55 -11.45
C VAL A 50 -6.83 -13.12 -11.32
N LYS A 51 -7.24 -12.46 -12.41
CA LYS A 51 -7.87 -11.13 -12.36
C LYS A 51 -9.12 -11.13 -11.48
N ARG A 52 -10.02 -12.11 -11.69
CA ARG A 52 -11.27 -12.23 -10.92
C ARG A 52 -11.01 -12.48 -9.44
N LEU A 53 -10.08 -13.39 -9.12
CA LEU A 53 -9.71 -13.70 -7.74
C LEU A 53 -9.09 -12.48 -7.04
N TYR A 54 -8.21 -11.76 -7.73
CA TYR A 54 -7.60 -10.55 -7.20
C TYR A 54 -8.63 -9.47 -6.91
N GLU A 55 -9.51 -9.16 -7.87
CA GLU A 55 -10.53 -8.13 -7.71
C GLU A 55 -11.50 -8.46 -6.58
N ALA A 56 -11.94 -9.72 -6.48
CA ALA A 56 -12.81 -10.17 -5.40
C ALA A 56 -12.12 -10.03 -4.03
N ALA A 57 -10.88 -10.51 -3.91
CA ALA A 57 -10.12 -10.39 -2.68
C ALA A 57 -9.85 -8.93 -2.31
N PHE A 58 -9.48 -8.09 -3.27
CA PHE A 58 -9.25 -6.67 -3.06
C PHE A 58 -10.49 -5.98 -2.50
N LYS A 59 -11.65 -6.13 -3.17
CA LYS A 59 -12.91 -5.54 -2.73
C LYS A 59 -13.34 -6.03 -1.35
N GLU A 60 -13.23 -7.34 -1.11
CA GLU A 60 -13.62 -7.92 0.16
C GLU A 60 -12.70 -7.46 1.31
N GLN A 61 -11.38 -7.53 1.12
CA GLN A 61 -10.43 -7.20 2.18
C GLN A 61 -10.41 -5.70 2.48
N PHE A 62 -10.36 -4.82 1.48
CA PHE A 62 -10.39 -3.37 1.72
C PHE A 62 -11.78 -2.88 2.16
N GLY A 63 -12.85 -3.46 1.62
CA GLY A 63 -14.23 -3.09 1.98
C GLY A 63 -14.57 -3.37 3.45
N LYS A 64 -13.89 -4.33 4.08
CA LYS A 64 -14.08 -4.67 5.51
C LYS A 64 -12.97 -4.16 6.43
N ALA A 65 -11.84 -3.69 5.89
CA ALA A 65 -10.70 -3.26 6.69
C ALA A 65 -11.04 -2.02 7.52
N THR A 66 -10.86 -2.12 8.84
CA THR A 66 -10.91 -0.99 9.77
C THR A 66 -9.51 -0.51 10.17
N ASN A 67 -8.51 -1.38 10.03
CA ASN A 67 -7.12 -1.07 10.30
C ASN A 67 -6.23 -1.60 9.16
N LEU A 68 -5.40 -0.72 8.61
CA LEU A 68 -4.33 -1.07 7.68
C LEU A 68 -3.00 -0.74 8.34
N ASP A 69 -2.21 -1.75 8.67
CA ASP A 69 -0.88 -1.59 9.24
C ASP A 69 0.18 -1.89 8.17
N TYR A 70 0.87 -0.83 7.77
CA TYR A 70 1.96 -0.83 6.81
C TYR A 70 3.24 -0.26 7.43
N ALA A 71 3.41 -0.39 8.75
CA ALA A 71 4.63 0.01 9.41
C ALA A 71 5.82 -0.87 9.01
N ARG A 72 7.02 -0.29 8.97
CA ARG A 72 8.31 -1.01 8.75
C ARG A 72 8.39 -1.79 7.43
N LEU A 73 7.71 -1.35 6.37
CA LEU A 73 7.77 -2.01 5.06
C LEU A 73 8.88 -1.45 4.15
N GLY A 74 9.59 -0.43 4.61
CA GLY A 74 10.64 0.23 3.84
C GLY A 74 10.10 1.06 2.68
N TRP A 75 8.81 1.41 2.70
CA TRP A 75 8.13 2.17 1.66
C TRP A 75 8.74 3.57 1.48
N GLY A 76 8.87 4.00 0.23
CA GLY A 76 9.18 5.38 -0.14
C GLY A 76 7.96 6.08 -0.75
N ASP A 77 8.22 7.18 -1.45
CA ASP A 77 7.18 8.00 -2.07
C ASP A 77 6.36 7.25 -3.13
N ALA A 78 7.01 6.33 -3.87
CA ALA A 78 6.34 5.53 -4.89
C ALA A 78 5.26 4.59 -4.31
N GLU A 79 5.56 3.91 -3.20
CA GLU A 79 4.59 3.06 -2.53
C GLU A 79 3.49 3.88 -1.85
N ALA A 80 3.83 5.05 -1.27
CA ALA A 80 2.85 5.97 -0.72
C ALA A 80 1.88 6.49 -1.79
N ALA A 81 2.37 6.85 -2.97
CA ALA A 81 1.55 7.27 -4.10
C ALA A 81 0.60 6.15 -4.57
N GLN A 82 1.09 4.91 -4.62
CA GLN A 82 0.24 3.77 -4.99
C GLN A 82 -0.86 3.51 -3.92
N LEU A 83 -0.54 3.63 -2.63
CA LEU A 83 -1.57 3.58 -1.59
C LEU A 83 -2.57 4.74 -1.72
N ALA A 84 -2.11 5.94 -2.06
CA ALA A 84 -2.95 7.10 -2.28
C ALA A 84 -3.97 6.85 -3.40
N GLU A 85 -3.58 6.22 -4.51
CA GLU A 85 -4.51 5.82 -5.58
C GLU A 85 -5.60 4.85 -5.08
N VAL A 86 -5.22 3.88 -4.25
CA VAL A 86 -6.16 2.91 -3.65
C VAL A 86 -7.16 3.60 -2.72
N LEU A 87 -6.69 4.53 -1.87
CA LEU A 87 -7.57 5.29 -0.99
C LEU A 87 -8.49 6.20 -1.80
N ALA A 88 -7.96 6.93 -2.78
CA ALA A 88 -8.71 7.84 -3.65
C ALA A 88 -9.78 7.14 -4.51
N SER A 89 -9.72 5.80 -4.66
CA SER A 89 -10.75 5.02 -5.34
C SER A 89 -11.96 4.71 -4.44
N GLY A 90 -11.91 5.07 -3.15
CA GLY A 90 -12.96 4.73 -2.18
C GLY A 90 -13.01 3.25 -1.81
N ALA A 91 -11.91 2.51 -2.02
CA ALA A 91 -11.87 1.07 -1.74
C ALA A 91 -11.97 0.75 -0.24
N ALA A 92 -11.66 1.70 0.64
CA ALA A 92 -11.53 1.52 2.08
C ALA A 92 -12.57 2.33 2.88
N PRO A 93 -13.89 2.12 2.67
CA PRO A 93 -14.94 2.97 3.26
C PRO A 93 -15.08 2.83 4.78
N ARG A 94 -14.48 1.80 5.37
CA ARG A 94 -14.53 1.49 6.81
C ARG A 94 -13.22 1.72 7.54
N LEU A 95 -12.19 2.23 6.84
CA LEU A 95 -10.88 2.41 7.42
C LEU A 95 -10.91 3.46 8.51
N GLU A 96 -10.50 3.08 9.72
CA GLU A 96 -10.44 3.94 10.91
C GLU A 96 -8.98 4.28 11.26
N ARG A 97 -8.06 3.37 10.98
CA ARG A 97 -6.63 3.50 11.34
C ARG A 97 -5.73 3.13 10.19
N LEU A 98 -4.79 4.02 9.87
CA LEU A 98 -3.75 3.81 8.87
C LEU A 98 -2.37 3.93 9.52
N GLY A 99 -1.63 2.83 9.58
CA GLY A 99 -0.27 2.75 10.08
C GLY A 99 0.75 2.85 8.96
N LEU A 100 1.58 3.89 8.95
CA LEU A 100 2.67 4.12 7.99
C LEU A 100 4.01 4.39 8.68
N SER A 101 4.10 4.12 9.98
CA SER A 101 5.28 4.47 10.79
C SER A 101 6.51 3.65 10.40
N PHE A 102 7.70 4.20 10.64
CA PHE A 102 8.97 3.55 10.35
C PHE A 102 9.15 3.17 8.87
N ASN A 103 8.74 4.07 7.97
CA ASN A 103 9.01 3.97 6.54
C ASN A 103 9.97 5.10 6.10
N LYS A 104 10.14 5.29 4.80
CA LYS A 104 11.02 6.29 4.20
C LYS A 104 10.23 7.28 3.33
N ILE A 105 8.94 7.46 3.63
CA ILE A 105 8.03 8.34 2.87
C ILE A 105 8.44 9.79 3.11
N GLY A 106 8.70 10.51 2.02
CA GLY A 106 9.05 11.91 1.98
C GLY A 106 7.87 12.81 1.60
N ASP A 107 8.18 14.06 1.25
CA ASP A 107 7.18 15.09 0.96
C ASP A 107 6.28 14.74 -0.23
N GLU A 108 6.82 14.11 -1.27
CA GLU A 108 6.05 13.70 -2.45
C GLU A 108 4.99 12.65 -2.09
N GLY A 109 5.37 11.64 -1.31
CA GLY A 109 4.44 10.60 -0.86
C GLY A 109 3.37 11.14 0.08
N TRP A 110 3.74 12.05 1.00
CA TRP A 110 2.74 12.70 1.88
C TRP A 110 1.83 13.65 1.13
N THR A 111 2.32 14.34 0.10
CA THR A 111 1.48 15.16 -0.77
C THR A 111 0.46 14.30 -1.52
N ALA A 112 0.87 13.16 -2.06
CA ALA A 112 -0.04 12.23 -2.72
C ALA A 112 -1.10 11.68 -1.76
N LEU A 113 -0.67 11.24 -0.55
CA LEU A 113 -1.59 10.74 0.48
C LEU A 113 -2.57 11.82 0.95
N ALA A 114 -2.10 13.05 1.20
CA ALA A 114 -2.95 14.18 1.58
C ALA A 114 -4.02 14.47 0.51
N ALA A 115 -3.62 14.56 -0.77
CA ALA A 115 -4.55 14.79 -1.86
C ALA A 115 -5.59 13.66 -1.99
N ALA A 116 -5.20 12.41 -1.75
CA ALA A 116 -6.13 11.29 -1.75
C ALA A 116 -7.09 11.30 -0.55
N LEU A 117 -6.60 11.62 0.64
CA LEU A 117 -7.41 11.66 1.86
C LEU A 117 -8.44 12.80 1.85
N GLY A 118 -8.10 13.95 1.24
CA GLY A 118 -9.03 15.07 1.07
C GLY A 118 -10.09 14.87 -0.01
N LYS A 119 -10.02 13.77 -0.78
CA LYS A 119 -11.04 13.43 -1.77
C LYS A 119 -12.27 12.84 -1.09
N GLU A 120 -13.45 13.33 -1.47
CA GLU A 120 -14.72 12.80 -0.98
C GLU A 120 -14.82 11.29 -1.20
N GLY A 121 -15.16 10.56 -0.13
CA GLY A 121 -15.37 9.12 -0.15
C GLY A 121 -14.10 8.26 -0.15
N ALA A 122 -12.89 8.85 -0.07
CA ALA A 122 -11.65 8.09 -0.06
C ALA A 122 -11.49 7.21 1.19
N ALA A 123 -11.56 7.82 2.37
CA ALA A 123 -11.49 7.14 3.66
C ALA A 123 -12.38 7.88 4.70
N PRO A 124 -13.71 7.84 4.56
CA PRO A 124 -14.65 8.70 5.29
C PRO A 124 -14.71 8.45 6.80
N ARG A 125 -14.08 7.38 7.30
CA ARG A 125 -14.03 7.01 8.71
C ARG A 125 -12.63 7.06 9.30
N LEU A 126 -11.64 7.57 8.56
CA LEU A 126 -10.26 7.57 9.03
C LEU A 126 -10.12 8.55 10.20
N GLU A 127 -9.76 8.02 11.37
CA GLU A 127 -9.61 8.79 12.60
C GLU A 127 -8.15 8.88 13.05
N THR A 128 -7.33 7.91 12.68
CA THR A 128 -5.94 7.84 13.14
C THR A 128 -4.96 7.53 12.00
N LEU A 129 -3.94 8.37 11.87
CA LEU A 129 -2.82 8.21 10.96
C LEU A 129 -1.51 8.13 11.76
N TYR A 130 -0.85 6.97 11.76
CA TYR A 130 0.45 6.80 12.42
C TYR A 130 1.59 6.99 11.40
N LEU A 131 2.28 8.13 11.50
CA LEU A 131 3.29 8.57 10.53
C LEU A 131 4.71 8.69 11.10
N VAL A 132 4.92 8.28 12.35
CA VAL A 132 6.19 8.40 13.09
C VAL A 132 7.35 7.78 12.33
N ALA A 133 8.54 8.37 12.43
CA ALA A 133 9.77 7.87 11.80
C ALA A 133 9.62 7.69 10.26
N ASN A 134 9.21 8.76 9.60
CA ASN A 134 9.27 8.95 8.13
C ASN A 134 10.18 10.15 7.80
N LYS A 135 10.30 10.50 6.52
CA LYS A 135 11.15 11.61 6.03
C LYS A 135 10.33 12.85 5.68
N ILE A 136 9.40 13.25 6.55
CA ILE A 136 8.48 14.36 6.31
C ILE A 136 9.21 15.69 6.51
N GLY A 137 9.28 16.49 5.46
CA GLY A 137 9.72 17.87 5.48
C GLY A 137 8.55 18.85 5.61
N ASP A 138 8.83 20.13 5.38
CA ASP A 138 7.86 21.20 5.54
C ASP A 138 6.70 21.09 4.55
N GLU A 139 6.98 20.68 3.30
CA GLU A 139 5.95 20.56 2.27
C GLU A 139 4.99 19.39 2.55
N GLY A 140 5.51 18.25 3.01
CA GLY A 140 4.69 17.13 3.45
C GLY A 140 3.80 17.49 4.64
N CYS A 141 4.33 18.26 5.60
CA CYS A 141 3.54 18.76 6.74
C CYS A 141 2.42 19.71 6.29
N LYS A 142 2.71 20.64 5.38
CA LYS A 142 1.70 21.57 4.82
C LYS A 142 0.60 20.82 4.07
N ALA A 143 0.97 19.84 3.26
CA ALA A 143 0.01 19.04 2.51
C ALA A 143 -0.93 18.28 3.46
N LEU A 144 -0.39 17.62 4.49
CA LEU A 144 -1.19 16.93 5.50
C LEU A 144 -2.12 17.87 6.29
N ALA A 145 -1.69 19.09 6.57
CA ALA A 145 -2.52 20.08 7.26
C ALA A 145 -3.68 20.61 6.38
N ALA A 146 -3.58 20.48 5.06
CA ALA A 146 -4.57 20.93 4.10
C ALA A 146 -5.50 19.81 3.59
N ALA A 147 -5.25 18.56 4.01
CA ALA A 147 -5.98 17.36 3.59
C ALA A 147 -7.39 17.26 4.21
#